data_AF-A0AAW8L7G2-F1
#
_entry.id   AF-A0AAW8L7G2-F1
#
_cell.length_a   1.000
_cell.length_b   1.000
_cell.length_c   1.000
_cell.angle_alpha   90.00
_cell.angle_beta   90.00
_cell.angle_gamma   90.00
#
_symmetry.space_group_name_H-M   'P 1'
#
loop_
_entity.id
_entity.type
_entity.pdbx_description
1 polymer ?
#
loop_
_entity_poly.entity_id
_entity_poly.type
_entity_poly.pdbx_seq_one_letter_code
_entity_poly.pdbx_strand_id
1 'polypeptide(L)' 'GDVHIHYFGTATLSFADGIQAQVNDEFEIEMKEFGLPLKNKLAHTQPELPIGSVITL' A
#
# COMPACT_ATOMS: atom_id res chain seq x y z
N GLY A 1 -13.33 0.01 -6.04
CA GLY A 1 -13.36 1.33 -5.38
C GLY A 1 -11.93 1.69 -5.13
N ASP A 2 -11.36 2.50 -6.02
CA ASP A 2 -9.92 2.67 -6.12
C ASP A 2 -9.48 3.85 -5.25
N VAL A 3 -8.60 3.59 -4.30
CA VAL A 3 -8.07 4.59 -3.38
C VAL A 3 -6.68 4.97 -3.88
N HIS A 4 -6.55 6.18 -4.43
CA HIS A 4 -5.26 6.72 -4.87
C HIS A 4 -4.69 7.65 -3.79
N ILE A 5 -3.59 7.24 -3.16
CA ILE A 5 -2.94 7.99 -2.09
C ILE A 5 -1.62 8.57 -2.61
N HIS A 6 -1.44 9.89 -2.46
CA HIS A 6 -0.17 10.55 -2.70
C HIS A 6 0.52 10.83 -1.36
N TYR A 7 1.63 10.14 -1.08
CA TYR A 7 2.48 10.43 0.07
C TYR A 7 3.43 11.58 -0.28
N PHE A 8 3.35 12.70 0.46
CA PHE A 8 4.30 13.80 0.36
C PHE A 8 5.32 13.70 1.51
N GLY A 9 6.49 13.10 1.25
CA GLY A 9 7.70 13.17 2.10
C GLY A 9 8.08 11.93 2.95
N THR A 10 9.37 11.82 3.27
CA THR A 10 10.15 10.83 4.07
C THR A 10 10.63 9.53 3.44
N ALA A 11 10.18 9.15 2.24
CA ALA A 11 10.68 7.93 1.57
C ALA A 11 12.22 7.86 1.48
N THR A 12 12.88 9.00 1.25
CA THR A 12 14.34 9.10 1.12
C THR A 12 15.09 8.84 2.43
N LEU A 13 14.57 9.30 3.57
CA LEU A 13 15.21 9.06 4.88
C LEU A 13 15.00 7.61 5.33
N SER A 14 13.77 7.09 5.21
CA SER A 14 13.48 5.69 5.54
C SER A 14 14.34 4.72 4.71
N PHE A 15 14.59 5.05 3.43
CA PHE A 15 15.50 4.28 2.59
C PHE A 15 16.97 4.36 3.06
N ALA A 16 17.44 5.56 3.43
CA ALA A 16 18.81 5.75 3.95
C ALA A 16 19.03 5.02 5.29
N ASP A 17 18.00 4.97 6.14
CA ASP A 17 18.03 4.30 7.44
C ASP A 17 17.73 2.78 7.34
N GLY A 18 17.54 2.25 6.12
CA GLY A 18 17.32 0.82 5.88
C GLY A 18 15.98 0.29 6.41
N ILE A 19 14.99 1.17 6.62
CA ILE A 19 13.65 0.78 7.05
C ILE A 19 12.95 0.08 5.88
N GLN A 20 12.55 -1.16 6.11
CA GLN A 20 11.88 -1.99 5.11
C GLN A 20 10.64 -2.64 5.72
N ALA A 21 9.52 -2.54 5.02
CA ALA A 21 8.31 -3.25 5.40
C ALA A 21 8.51 -4.76 5.31
N GLN A 22 8.05 -5.48 6.31
CA GLN A 22 8.17 -6.93 6.46
C GLN A 22 6.82 -7.62 6.28
N VAL A 23 6.86 -8.89 5.92
CA VAL A 23 5.64 -9.71 5.86
C VAL A 23 4.96 -9.72 7.23
N ASN A 24 3.65 -9.52 7.22
CA ASN A 24 2.78 -9.34 8.38
C ASN A 24 2.80 -7.96 9.05
N ASP A 25 3.57 -6.98 8.56
CA ASP A 25 3.40 -5.59 8.97
C ASP A 25 1.98 -5.12 8.66
N GLU A 26 1.39 -4.34 9.55
CA GLU A 26 0.03 -3.79 9.38
C GLU A 26 0.10 -2.32 8.98
N PHE A 27 -0.42 -2.02 7.80
CA PHE A 27 -0.60 -0.66 7.32
C PHE A 27 -1.99 -0.18 7.73
N GLU A 28 -2.05 0.86 8.56
CA GLU A 28 -3.27 1.50 9.01
C GLU A 28 -3.41 2.90 8.39
N ILE A 29 -4.60 3.18 7.86
CA ILE A 29 -4.97 4.49 7.33
C ILE A 29 -6.29 4.89 7.98
N GLU A 30 -6.30 6.05 8.63
CA GLU A 30 -7.50 6.58 9.29
C GLU A 30 -7.88 7.94 8.74
N MET A 31 -9.18 8.16 8.60
CA MET A 31 -9.78 9.44 8.26
C MET A 31 -11.19 9.46 8.84
N LYS A 32 -11.69 10.63 9.23
CA LYS A 32 -13.01 10.76 9.84
C LYS A 32 -14.12 10.21 8.93
N GLU A 33 -13.94 10.36 7.63
CA GLU A 33 -14.86 9.98 6.57
C GLU A 33 -14.91 8.46 6.32
N PHE A 34 -13.89 7.69 6.75
CA PHE A 34 -13.88 6.21 6.59
C PHE A 34 -14.76 5.49 7.62
N GLY A 35 -15.10 6.15 8.72
CA GLY A 35 -15.78 5.52 9.86
C GLY A 35 -14.82 4.65 10.68
N LEU A 36 -14.42 3.49 10.14
CA LEU A 36 -13.41 2.62 10.76
C LEU A 36 -12.06 2.78 10.05
N PRO A 37 -10.92 2.66 10.77
CA PRO A 37 -9.61 2.62 10.14
C PRO A 37 -9.47 1.47 9.15
N LEU A 38 -8.82 1.74 8.02
CA LEU A 38 -8.47 0.74 7.03
C LEU A 38 -7.16 0.08 7.45
N LYS A 39 -7.16 -1.25 7.64
CA LYS A 39 -5.98 -1.99 8.12
C LYS A 39 -5.67 -3.16 7.19
N ASN A 40 -4.48 -3.13 6.60
CA ASN A 40 -4.03 -4.15 5.66
C ASN A 40 -2.71 -4.74 6.12
N LYS A 41 -2.66 -6.07 6.27
CA LYS A 41 -1.40 -6.79 6.51
C LYS A 41 -0.63 -6.98 5.22
N LEU A 42 0.67 -6.71 5.26
CA LEU A 42 1.55 -6.94 4.13
C LEU A 42 1.75 -8.45 3.92
N ALA A 43 1.46 -8.90 2.70
CA ALA A 43 1.68 -10.28 2.27
C ALA A 43 2.27 -10.30 0.87
N HIS A 44 3.06 -11.33 0.57
CA HIS A 44 3.44 -11.61 -0.80
C HIS A 44 2.24 -12.14 -1.56
N THR A 45 1.91 -11.52 -2.68
CA THR A 45 0.88 -12.00 -3.61
C THR A 45 1.48 -12.18 -5.00
N GLN A 46 0.88 -13.08 -5.77
CA GLN A 46 1.15 -13.14 -7.19
C GLN A 46 0.41 -11.97 -7.88
N PRO A 47 1.00 -11.32 -8.89
CA PRO A 47 0.29 -10.32 -9.67
C PRO A 47 -0.99 -10.92 -10.23
N GLU A 48 -2.13 -10.31 -9.94
CA GLU A 48 -3.43 -10.78 -10.45
C GLU A 48 -3.52 -10.62 -11.96
N LEU A 49 -2.78 -9.65 -12.52
CA LEU A 49 -2.63 -9.41 -13.95
C LEU A 49 -1.14 -9.36 -14.33
N PRO A 50 -0.72 -10.08 -15.38
CA PRO A 50 0.64 -9.98 -15.91
C PRO A 50 0.95 -8.57 -16.42
N ILE A 51 2.23 -8.19 -16.39
CA ILE A 51 2.68 -6.93 -16.98
C ILE A 51 2.35 -6.95 -18.49
N GLY A 52 1.63 -5.92 -18.95
CA GLY A 52 1.24 -5.77 -20.35
C GLY A 52 -0.14 -6.33 -20.72
N SER A 53 -0.90 -6.89 -19.77
CA SER A 53 -2.28 -7.28 -20.03
C SER A 53 -3.24 -6.10 -19.96
N VAL A 54 -4.12 -5.98 -20.96
CA VAL A 54 -5.30 -5.10 -20.94
C VAL A 54 -6.52 -6.00 -20.95
N ILE A 55 -7.40 -5.86 -19.96
CA ILE A 55 -8.71 -6.54 -19.94
C ILE A 55 -9.81 -5.51 -20.20
N THR A 56 -10.67 -5.81 -21.16
CA THR A 56 -11.89 -5.02 -21.45
C THR A 56 -13.01 -5.56 -20.58
N LEU A 57 -13.74 -4.66 -19.92
CA LEU A 57 -14.91 -4.96 -19.08
C LEU A 57 -16.13 -5.35 -19.92
#